data_AF-A0A2H6ADM1-F1
#
_entry.id   AF-A0A2H6ADM1-F1
#
_cell.length_a   1.000
_cell.length_b   1.000
_cell.length_c   1.000
_cell.angle_alpha   90.00
_cell.angle_beta   90.00
_cell.angle_gamma   90.00
#
_symmetry.space_group_name_H-M   'P 1'
#
loop_
_entity.id
_entity.type
_entity.pdbx_description
1 polymer ?
#
loop_
_entity_poly.entity_id
_entity_poly.type
_entity_poly.pdbx_seq_one_letter_code
_entity_poly.pdbx_strand_id
1 'polypeptide(L)'
;MDTLVFVEVRSTASGELIRPALSIDAKKQRRLWRLAQYLIKKHQLPCCPARFDVLLLLTSATSPELDPKLPPNSAFQKVTDPQGHRVWLIHYPDAWRSEE
;
A
#
# COMPACT_ATOMS: atom_id res chain seq x y z
N MET A 1 -4.60 12.45 -16.83
CA MET A 1 -5.75 11.73 -16.25
C MET A 1 -5.43 11.54 -14.78
N ASP A 2 -6.35 11.92 -13.91
CA ASP A 2 -6.13 11.86 -12.46
C ASP A 2 -6.64 10.53 -11.92
N THR A 3 -5.95 9.98 -10.93
CA THR A 3 -6.27 8.70 -10.29
C THR A 3 -6.62 8.94 -8.83
N LEU A 4 -7.75 8.40 -8.37
CA LEU A 4 -8.09 8.39 -6.94
C LEU A 4 -7.36 7.23 -6.26
N VAL A 5 -6.35 7.54 -5.46
CA VAL A 5 -5.55 6.53 -4.76
C VAL A 5 -5.99 6.43 -3.29
N PHE A 6 -6.36 5.24 -2.86
CA PHE A 6 -6.57 4.89 -1.47
C PHE A 6 -5.33 4.18 -0.94
N VAL A 7 -4.73 4.69 0.13
CA VAL A 7 -3.51 4.11 0.69
C VAL A 7 -3.79 3.54 2.08
N GLU A 8 -3.62 2.22 2.24
CA GLU A 8 -3.57 1.60 3.56
C GLU A 8 -2.14 1.71 4.11
N VAL A 9 -1.97 2.40 5.24
CA VAL A 9 -0.66 2.52 5.90
C VAL A 9 -0.53 1.47 6.99
N ARG A 10 0.59 0.75 6.99
CA ARG A 10 0.97 -0.25 7.98
C ARG A 10 2.34 0.07 8.56
N SER A 11 2.57 -0.31 9.81
CA SER A 11 3.88 -0.24 10.44
C SER A 11 4.20 -1.58 11.09
N THR A 12 5.43 -2.05 10.96
CA THR A 12 5.90 -3.23 11.67
C THR A 12 7.38 -3.14 12.01
N ALA A 13 7.73 -3.71 13.16
CA ALA A 13 9.11 -3.96 13.55
C ALA A 13 9.57 -5.39 13.18
N SER A 14 8.64 -6.27 12.78
CA SER A 14 8.97 -7.60 12.30
C SER A 14 9.39 -7.55 10.83
N GLY A 15 10.29 -8.43 10.38
CA GLY A 15 10.72 -8.51 8.98
C GLY A 15 9.70 -9.11 8.01
N GLU A 16 8.41 -9.20 8.36
CA GLU A 16 7.41 -9.86 7.52
C GLU A 16 6.82 -8.92 6.46
N LEU A 17 7.44 -8.90 5.27
CA LEU A 17 7.17 -7.91 4.22
C LEU A 17 5.97 -8.23 3.32
N ILE A 18 5.55 -9.51 3.24
CA ILE A 18 4.45 -9.92 2.33
C ILE A 18 3.07 -9.64 2.94
N ARG A 19 2.90 -9.89 4.25
CA ARG A 19 1.59 -9.71 4.90
C ARG A 19 1.01 -8.30 4.72
N PRO A 20 1.81 -7.23 4.77
CA PRO A 20 1.35 -5.89 4.43
C PRO A 20 0.81 -5.79 3.00
N ALA A 21 1.50 -6.32 1.99
CA ALA A 21 1.02 -6.34 0.61
C ALA A 21 -0.32 -7.09 0.47
N LEU A 22 -0.51 -8.14 1.26
CA LEU A 22 -1.76 -8.93 1.31
C LEU A 22 -2.80 -8.38 2.29
N SER A 23 -2.56 -7.22 2.90
CA SER A 23 -3.39 -6.73 4.00
C SER A 23 -4.76 -6.24 3.54
N ILE A 24 -4.93 -5.95 2.24
CA ILE A 24 -6.22 -5.64 1.62
C ILE A 24 -6.92 -6.96 1.24
N ASP A 25 -7.55 -7.58 2.24
CA ASP A 25 -8.34 -8.81 2.06
C ASP A 25 -9.67 -8.58 1.32
N ALA A 26 -10.37 -9.66 0.96
CA ALA A 26 -11.65 -9.60 0.25
C ALA A 26 -12.76 -8.82 0.98
N LYS A 27 -12.71 -8.74 2.32
CA LYS A 27 -13.67 -7.94 3.10
C LYS A 27 -13.35 -6.46 2.96
N LYS A 28 -12.07 -6.09 3.04
CA LYS A 28 -11.61 -4.71 2.81
C LYS A 28 -11.83 -4.27 1.37
N GLN A 29 -11.54 -5.12 0.38
CA GLN A 29 -11.80 -4.83 -1.03
C GLN A 29 -13.25 -4.40 -1.24
N ARG A 30 -14.23 -5.19 -0.76
CA ARG A 30 -15.66 -4.84 -0.89
C ARG A 30 -16.00 -3.50 -0.24
N ARG A 31 -15.43 -3.18 0.92
CA ARG A 31 -15.64 -1.90 1.61
C ARG A 31 -15.02 -0.73 0.84
N LEU A 32 -13.78 -0.91 0.40
CA LEU A 32 -12.98 0.08 -0.31
C LEU A 32 -13.54 0.38 -1.70
N TRP A 33 -14.03 -0.65 -2.41
CA TRP A 33 -14.75 -0.49 -3.67
C TRP A 33 -15.99 0.40 -3.52
N ARG A 34 -16.84 0.11 -2.53
CA ARG A 34 -18.04 0.92 -2.26
C ARG A 34 -17.69 2.36 -1.89
N LEU A 35 -16.62 2.56 -1.12
CA LEU A 35 -16.11 3.88 -0.77
C LEU A 35 -15.63 4.64 -2.02
N ALA A 36 -14.89 3.98 -2.91
CA ALA A 36 -14.42 4.56 -4.16
C ALA A 36 -15.57 5.00 -5.06
N GLN A 37 -16.57 4.13 -5.25
CA GLN A 37 -17.79 4.46 -6.02
C GLN A 37 -18.51 5.68 -5.44
N TYR A 38 -18.65 5.75 -4.11
CA TYR A 38 -19.27 6.88 -3.43
C TYR A 38 -18.48 8.18 -3.66
N LEU A 39 -17.16 8.17 -3.48
CA LEU A 39 -16.32 9.36 -3.62
C LEU A 39 -16.28 9.85 -5.07
N ILE A 40 -16.14 8.94 -6.05
CA ILE A 40 -16.18 9.27 -7.47
C ILE A 40 -17.49 9.99 -7.82
N LYS A 41 -18.64 9.45 -7.37
CA LYS A 41 -19.95 10.06 -7.61
C LYS A 41 -20.11 11.41 -6.91
N LYS A 42 -19.72 11.47 -5.62
CA LYS A 42 -19.86 12.68 -4.80
C LYS A 42 -19.04 13.86 -5.32
N HIS A 43 -17.81 13.58 -5.76
CA HIS A 43 -16.89 14.60 -6.25
C HIS A 43 -16.99 14.84 -7.76
N GLN A 44 -17.97 14.21 -8.44
CA GLN A 44 -18.20 14.37 -9.88
C GLN A 44 -16.92 14.12 -10.68
N LEU A 45 -16.27 12.98 -10.40
CA LEU A 45 -15.03 12.55 -11.06
C LEU A 45 -15.32 11.44 -12.09
N PRO A 46 -16.11 11.70 -13.15
CA PRO A 46 -16.50 10.66 -14.09
C PRO A 46 -15.26 10.01 -14.71
N CYS A 47 -15.30 8.69 -14.82
CA CYS A 47 -14.21 7.88 -15.41
C CYS A 47 -12.85 8.00 -14.69
N CYS A 48 -12.80 8.55 -13.46
CA CYS A 48 -11.57 8.56 -12.66
C CYS A 48 -11.26 7.13 -12.17
N PRO A 49 -10.12 6.52 -12.55
CA PRO A 49 -9.74 5.21 -12.03
C PRO A 49 -9.48 5.31 -10.51
N ALA A 50 -9.88 4.26 -9.79
CA ALA A 50 -9.54 4.10 -8.38
C ALA A 50 -8.42 3.07 -8.24
N ARG A 51 -7.39 3.40 -7.46
CA ARG A 51 -6.27 2.52 -7.12
C ARG A 51 -6.20 2.31 -5.62
N PHE A 52 -5.79 1.12 -5.21
CA PHE A 52 -5.61 0.79 -3.80
C PHE A 52 -4.16 0.37 -3.57
N ASP A 53 -3.45 1.14 -2.76
CA ASP A 53 -2.04 0.93 -2.47
C ASP A 53 -1.87 0.57 -1.00
N VAL A 54 -0.76 -0.09 -0.68
CA VAL A 54 -0.29 -0.25 0.71
C VAL A 54 1.04 0.48 0.87
N LEU A 55 1.20 1.22 1.97
CA LEU A 55 2.48 1.73 2.42
C LEU A 55 2.88 1.02 3.72
N LEU A 56 4.03 0.36 3.74
CA LEU A 56 4.61 -0.25 4.92
C LEU A 56 5.77 0.59 5.45
N LEU A 57 5.72 0.89 6.74
CA LEU A 57 6.84 1.41 7.52
C LEU A 57 7.52 0.22 8.21
N LEU A 58 8.75 -0.06 7.83
CA LEU A 58 9.55 -1.15 8.37
C LEU A 58 10.76 -0.57 9.14
N THR A 59 10.76 -0.76 10.45
CA THR A 59 11.94 -0.52 11.28
C THR A 59 12.84 -1.76 11.25
N SER A 60 13.77 -1.80 10.29
CA SER A 60 14.71 -2.92 10.13
C SER A 60 16.11 -2.41 9.80
N ALA A 61 17.13 -3.12 10.31
CA ALA A 61 18.52 -2.88 9.95
C ALA A 61 18.83 -3.36 8.52
N THR A 62 18.11 -4.38 8.04
CA THR A 62 18.33 -5.02 6.73
C THR A 62 17.55 -4.29 5.64
N SER A 63 18.15 -4.18 4.44
CA SER A 63 17.46 -3.64 3.27
C SER A 63 16.35 -4.61 2.81
N PRO A 64 15.10 -4.14 2.64
CA PRO A 64 14.01 -4.98 2.16
C PRO A 64 14.15 -5.38 0.69
N GLU A 65 14.89 -4.62 -0.13
CA GLU A 65 15.03 -4.82 -1.58
C GLU A 65 15.56 -6.21 -1.99
N LEU A 66 16.20 -6.92 -1.05
CA LEU A 66 16.76 -8.25 -1.29
C LEU A 66 15.76 -9.39 -1.02
N ASP A 67 14.55 -9.10 -0.54
CA ASP A 67 13.54 -10.13 -0.31
C ASP A 67 12.90 -10.56 -1.65
N PRO A 68 13.15 -11.80 -2.13
CA PRO A 68 12.66 -12.27 -3.42
C PRO A 68 11.14 -12.43 -3.47
N LYS A 69 10.44 -12.32 -2.33
CA LYS A 69 8.98 -12.48 -2.24
C LYS A 69 8.22 -11.17 -2.36
N LEU A 70 8.91 -10.04 -2.52
CA LEU A 70 8.27 -8.75 -2.72
C LEU A 70 7.64 -8.65 -4.12
N PRO A 71 6.47 -8.00 -4.25
CA PRO A 71 5.90 -7.70 -5.56
C PRO A 71 6.89 -6.90 -6.44
N PRO A 72 6.99 -7.18 -7.74
CA PRO A 72 8.00 -6.60 -8.62
C PRO A 72 7.84 -5.08 -8.83
N ASN A 73 6.65 -4.55 -8.60
CA ASN A 73 6.32 -3.12 -8.68
C ASN A 73 6.48 -2.38 -7.34
N SER A 74 7.05 -3.04 -6.31
CA SER A 74 7.26 -2.40 -5.01
C SER A 74 8.33 -1.32 -5.11
N ALA A 75 8.07 -0.15 -4.53
CA ALA A 75 9.04 0.94 -4.42
C ALA A 75 9.53 1.08 -2.98
N PHE A 76 10.80 1.47 -2.84
CA PHE A 76 11.48 1.55 -1.54
C PHE A 76 12.04 2.95 -1.32
N GLN A 77 11.87 3.47 -0.11
CA GLN A 77 12.49 4.70 0.30
C GLN A 77 13.02 4.58 1.72
N LYS A 78 14.29 4.92 1.93
CA LYS A 78 14.85 5.03 3.25
C LYS A 78 14.58 6.42 3.82
N VAL A 79 13.97 6.49 4.99
CA VAL A 79 13.69 7.74 5.70
C VAL A 79 14.23 7.69 7.12
N THR A 80 14.36 8.86 7.73
CA THR A 80 14.67 9.00 9.15
C THR A 80 13.42 9.51 9.84
N ASP A 81 12.98 8.83 10.91
CA ASP A 81 11.84 9.29 11.70
C ASP A 81 12.22 10.53 12.55
N PRO A 82 11.26 11.23 13.16
CA PRO A 82 11.55 12.39 14.01
C PRO A 82 12.44 12.09 15.23
N GLN A 83 12.61 10.83 15.60
CA GLN A 83 13.45 10.38 16.72
C GLN A 83 14.87 10.01 16.25
N GLY A 84 15.15 10.07 14.95
CA GLY A 84 16.46 9.76 14.37
C GLY A 84 16.62 8.29 13.95
N HIS A 85 15.58 7.46 14.06
CA HIS A 85 15.65 6.06 13.65
C HIS A 85 15.52 5.92 12.13
N ARG A 86 16.27 4.97 11.57
CA ARG A 86 16.17 4.62 10.15
C ARG A 86 14.96 3.71 9.93
N VAL A 87 14.08 4.14 9.03
CA VAL A 87 12.87 3.41 8.66
C VAL A 87 12.85 3.22 7.14
N TRP A 88 12.40 2.06 6.70
CA TRP A 88 12.10 1.80 5.31
C TRP A 88 10.61 2.06 5.05
N LEU A 89 10.32 2.89 4.05
CA LEU A 89 9.01 2.98 3.43
C LEU A 89 8.99 2.01 2.25
N ILE A 90 8.03 1.11 2.25
CA ILE A 90 7.79 0.17 1.15
C ILE A 90 6.40 0.46 0.60
N HIS A 91 6.32 0.85 -0.66
CA HIS A 91 5.08 1.09 -1.37
C HIS A 91 4.75 -0.12 -2.22
N TYR A 92 3.55 -0.68 -2.00
CA TYR A 92 2.96 -1.72 -2.82
C TYR A 92 1.84 -1.07 -3.65
N PRO A 93 2.12 -0.66 -4.90
CA PRO A 93 1.09 -0.14 -5.78
C PRO A 93 0.18 -1.25 -6.26
N ASP A 94 -1.09 -0.91 -6.51
CA ASP A 94 -2.08 -1.86 -7.01
C ASP A 94 -2.19 -3.11 -6.11
N ALA A 95 -2.18 -2.89 -4.79
CA ALA A 95 -2.30 -3.92 -3.75
C ALA A 95 -3.71 -4.55 -3.68
N TRP A 96 -4.44 -4.50 -4.79
CA TRP A 96 -5.68 -5.20 -4.97
C TRP A 96 -5.39 -6.67 -5.23
N ARG A 97 -5.89 -7.55 -4.37
CA ARG A 97 -5.81 -8.99 -4.58
C ARG A 97 -6.61 -9.39 -5.83
N SER A 98 -5.94 -9.88 -6.87
CA SER A 98 -6.58 -10.64 -7.95
C SER A 98 -7.19 -11.89 -7.32
N GLU A 99 -8.46 -12.20 -7.61
CA GLU A 99 -8.96 -13.56 -7.39
C GLU A 99 -8.17 -14.48 -8.35
N GLU A 100 -7.43 -15.43 -7.78
CA GLU A 100 -7.12 -16.70 -8.46
C GLU A 100 -8.35 -17.59 -8.42
#